data_AF-A0AB33HMA2-F1
#
_entry.id   AF-A0AB33HMA2-F1
#
_cell.length_a   1.000
_cell.length_b   1.000
_cell.length_c   1.000
_cell.angle_alpha   90.00
_cell.angle_beta   90.00
_cell.angle_gamma   90.00
#
_symmetry.space_group_name_H-M   'P 1'
#
loop_
_entity.id
_entity.type
_entity.pdbx_description
1 polymer ?
#
loop_
_entity_poly.entity_id
_entity_poly.type
_entity_poly.pdbx_seq_one_letter_code
_entity_poly.pdbx_strand_id
1 'polypeptide(L)'
;MNKKRLLFRTPLDALFLLFGTALSACSSTATNVISSLSSAQKYFDAHKSELIKKNVINLLKEGYSTDSKATVNSLFAGWKYTLMDQKILERNLDASRFTKAFGTNKGKDDVIPSISEKGLFLDETYSGVSQQIVKVLGVQSQKVTGFSYSWSSTTNFKVVISFMMQGIVGSGEESNSLIKSFLSSGNNGNVTENDFNNGNANFDGTFIFTFTPPTDGRRFAFSNFDPITGTINFPANLQIDASTTHEKLNILMQNNEHVKKIKSRSFTGKSFDLLPFYFYALL
;
A
#
# COMPACT_ATOMS: atom_id res chain seq x y z
N MET A 1 -75.78 42.40 -29.68
CA MET A 1 -76.10 40.98 -29.44
C MET A 1 -75.08 40.10 -30.15
N ASN A 2 -74.66 39.05 -29.46
CA ASN A 2 -73.91 37.87 -29.92
C ASN A 2 -72.40 37.99 -30.19
N LYS A 3 -71.67 37.80 -29.08
CA LYS A 3 -70.32 37.23 -28.98
C LYS A 3 -70.21 35.93 -29.80
N LYS A 4 -69.16 35.81 -30.63
CA LYS A 4 -68.54 34.50 -30.93
C LYS A 4 -67.02 34.63 -30.89
N ARG A 5 -66.44 33.97 -29.88
CA ARG A 5 -65.01 33.68 -29.73
C ARG A 5 -64.56 32.82 -30.91
N LEU A 6 -63.53 33.25 -31.63
CA LEU A 6 -62.71 32.37 -32.46
C LEU A 6 -61.50 31.96 -31.64
N LEU A 7 -61.58 30.74 -31.09
CA LEU A 7 -60.45 29.98 -30.59
C LEU A 7 -59.59 29.58 -31.80
N PHE A 8 -58.45 30.23 -31.99
CA PHE A 8 -57.41 29.69 -32.86
C PHE A 8 -56.79 28.48 -32.17
N ARG A 9 -57.13 27.29 -32.68
CA ARG A 9 -56.38 26.06 -32.43
C ARG A 9 -55.02 26.20 -33.11
N THR A 10 -53.98 26.43 -32.33
CA THR A 10 -52.60 26.20 -32.76
C THR A 10 -52.41 24.68 -32.97
N PRO A 11 -51.92 24.22 -34.12
CA PRO A 11 -51.51 22.82 -34.26
C PRO A 11 -50.29 22.59 -33.37
N LEU A 12 -50.39 21.63 -32.47
CA LEU A 12 -49.38 21.23 -31.49
C LEU A 12 -48.30 20.33 -32.12
N ASP A 13 -47.91 20.60 -33.36
CA ASP A 13 -46.98 19.76 -34.14
C ASP A 13 -45.72 20.52 -34.62
N ALA A 14 -45.47 21.73 -34.11
CA ALA A 14 -44.28 22.52 -34.42
C ALA A 14 -43.39 22.81 -33.20
N LEU A 15 -43.47 21.98 -32.14
CA LEU A 15 -42.62 22.08 -30.95
C LEU A 15 -41.74 20.84 -30.71
N PHE A 16 -41.44 20.07 -31.78
CA PHE A 16 -40.59 18.87 -31.70
C PHE A 16 -39.43 18.83 -32.70
N LEU A 17 -39.09 19.95 -33.33
CA LEU A 17 -38.03 20.01 -34.34
C LEU A 17 -36.96 21.07 -34.03
N LEU A 18 -36.61 21.25 -32.75
CA LEU A 18 -35.45 22.08 -32.37
C LEU A 18 -34.74 21.62 -31.08
N PHE A 19 -34.71 20.31 -30.80
CA PHE A 19 -33.92 19.70 -29.71
C PHE A 19 -33.18 18.42 -30.15
N GLY A 20 -32.80 18.33 -31.43
CA GLY A 20 -32.31 17.08 -32.04
C GLY A 20 -30.86 17.06 -32.52
N THR A 21 -30.08 18.13 -32.40
CA THR A 21 -28.74 18.20 -33.01
C THR A 21 -27.65 18.80 -32.12
N ALA A 22 -27.80 18.73 -30.81
CA ALA A 22 -26.75 19.11 -29.86
C ALA A 22 -26.68 18.14 -28.68
N LEU A 23 -26.30 16.88 -28.93
CA LEU A 23 -25.70 15.93 -27.98
C LEU A 23 -25.32 14.64 -28.71
N SER A 24 -24.55 14.79 -29.78
CA SER A 24 -23.74 13.72 -30.34
C SER A 24 -22.38 14.29 -30.73
N ALA A 25 -21.81 15.11 -29.84
CA ALA A 25 -20.37 15.13 -29.73
C ALA A 25 -20.00 13.75 -29.18
N CYS A 26 -19.44 12.92 -30.06
CA CYS A 26 -18.81 11.66 -29.73
C CYS A 26 -17.82 11.89 -28.58
N SER A 27 -18.24 11.65 -27.34
CA SER A 27 -17.34 11.31 -26.25
C SER A 27 -16.87 9.87 -26.48
N SER A 28 -16.18 9.65 -27.60
CA SER A 28 -15.13 8.63 -27.64
C SER A 28 -13.90 9.23 -26.95
N THR A 29 -14.02 9.58 -25.68
CA THR A 29 -12.95 9.24 -24.76
C THR A 29 -12.89 7.73 -24.84
N ALA A 30 -12.05 7.23 -25.75
CA ALA A 30 -11.64 5.85 -25.75
C ALA A 30 -11.29 5.56 -24.30
N THR A 31 -12.11 4.75 -23.64
CA THR A 31 -11.84 4.27 -22.30
C THR A 31 -10.53 3.53 -22.44
N ASN A 32 -9.42 4.22 -22.20
CA ASN A 32 -8.10 3.64 -22.21
C ASN A 32 -8.05 2.79 -20.95
N VAL A 33 -8.67 1.62 -21.03
CA VAL A 33 -8.68 0.63 -19.95
C VAL A 33 -7.22 0.36 -19.66
N ILE A 34 -6.77 0.77 -18.46
CA ILE A 34 -5.43 0.44 -17.98
C ILE A 34 -5.37 -1.08 -17.91
N SER A 35 -4.71 -1.66 -18.91
CA SER A 35 -4.47 -3.10 -19.00
C SER A 35 -3.17 -3.50 -18.29
N SER A 36 -2.32 -2.52 -17.96
CA SER A 36 -1.02 -2.73 -17.30
C SER A 36 -0.48 -1.45 -16.66
N LEU A 37 0.47 -1.56 -15.72
CA LEU A 37 1.15 -0.38 -15.15
C LEU A 37 1.81 0.49 -16.23
N SER A 38 2.42 -0.11 -17.26
CA SER A 38 3.07 0.65 -18.33
C SER A 38 2.07 1.43 -19.20
N SER A 39 0.86 0.89 -19.40
CA SER A 39 -0.21 1.64 -20.06
C SER A 39 -0.67 2.85 -19.23
N ALA A 40 -0.71 2.70 -17.90
CA ALA A 40 -1.04 3.77 -16.98
C ALA A 40 0.01 4.89 -17.00
N GLN A 41 1.29 4.52 -16.92
CA GLN A 41 2.42 5.46 -16.99
C GLN A 41 2.35 6.28 -18.28
N LYS A 42 2.20 5.62 -19.45
CA LYS A 42 2.05 6.30 -20.74
C LYS A 42 0.87 7.26 -20.77
N TYR A 43 -0.26 6.87 -20.19
CA TYR A 43 -1.45 7.72 -20.12
C TYR A 43 -1.18 9.00 -19.34
N PHE A 44 -0.64 8.89 -18.11
CA PHE A 44 -0.40 10.04 -17.25
C PHE A 44 0.82 10.88 -17.67
N ASP A 45 1.78 10.29 -18.40
CA ASP A 45 2.85 11.04 -19.07
C ASP A 45 2.29 11.99 -20.13
N ALA A 46 1.30 11.53 -20.90
CA ALA A 46 0.62 12.34 -21.91
C ALA A 46 -0.41 13.32 -21.31
N HIS A 47 -1.01 12.97 -20.17
CA HIS A 47 -2.09 13.73 -19.53
C HIS A 47 -1.73 14.15 -18.11
N LYS A 48 -0.59 14.84 -17.94
CA LYS A 48 -0.04 15.17 -16.60
C LYS A 48 -1.01 15.92 -15.68
N SER A 49 -1.90 16.75 -16.24
CA SER A 49 -2.95 17.46 -15.48
C SER A 49 -3.98 16.53 -14.84
N GLU A 50 -4.09 15.29 -15.31
CA GLU A 50 -5.02 14.29 -14.79
C GLU A 50 -4.43 13.42 -13.68
N LEU A 51 -3.13 13.58 -13.37
CA LEU A 51 -2.45 12.85 -12.29
C LEU A 51 -2.84 13.43 -10.92
N ILE A 52 -4.11 13.25 -10.57
CA ILE A 52 -4.74 13.63 -9.31
C ILE A 52 -5.33 12.36 -8.70
N LYS A 53 -5.17 12.15 -7.38
CA LYS A 53 -5.59 10.92 -6.68
C LYS A 53 -6.98 10.42 -7.09
N LYS A 54 -7.97 11.33 -7.06
CA LYS A 54 -9.36 11.02 -7.41
C LYS A 54 -9.50 10.45 -8.83
N ASN A 55 -8.80 11.02 -9.80
CA ASN A 55 -8.85 10.59 -11.20
C ASN A 55 -8.20 9.22 -11.36
N VAL A 56 -7.03 9.01 -10.74
CA VAL A 56 -6.35 7.70 -10.75
C VAL A 56 -7.25 6.62 -10.16
N ILE A 57 -7.90 6.88 -9.03
CA ILE A 57 -8.81 5.92 -8.39
C ILE A 57 -10.04 5.66 -9.28
N ASN A 58 -10.67 6.70 -9.83
CA ASN A 58 -11.82 6.53 -10.72
C ASN A 58 -11.47 5.68 -11.94
N LEU A 59 -10.33 5.94 -12.56
CA LEU A 59 -9.89 5.24 -13.75
C LEU A 59 -9.57 3.77 -13.44
N LEU A 60 -8.89 3.49 -12.32
CA LEU A 60 -8.67 2.11 -11.85
C LEU A 60 -9.98 1.41 -11.46
N LYS A 61 -10.93 2.15 -10.87
CA LYS A 61 -12.24 1.64 -10.50
C LYS A 61 -13.05 1.24 -11.72
N GLU A 62 -13.05 2.05 -12.76
CA GLU A 62 -13.63 1.72 -14.08
C GLU A 62 -12.93 0.52 -14.71
N GLY A 63 -11.59 0.51 -14.71
CA GLY A 63 -10.79 -0.62 -15.19
C GLY A 63 -11.13 -1.92 -14.48
N TYR A 64 -11.35 -1.89 -13.16
CA TYR A 64 -11.72 -3.07 -12.38
C TYR A 64 -13.06 -3.67 -12.82
N SER A 65 -14.04 -2.83 -13.16
CA SER A 65 -15.35 -3.28 -13.67
C SER A 65 -15.26 -3.93 -15.06
N THR A 66 -14.28 -3.53 -15.87
CA THR A 66 -14.07 -4.11 -17.21
C THR A 66 -13.19 -5.36 -17.16
N ASP A 67 -12.04 -5.27 -16.48
CA ASP A 67 -11.10 -6.37 -16.29
C ASP A 67 -10.43 -6.27 -14.90
N SER A 68 -11.05 -6.96 -13.94
CA SER A 68 -10.54 -7.03 -12.57
C SER A 68 -9.15 -7.65 -12.46
N LYS A 69 -8.81 -8.62 -13.32
CA LYS A 69 -7.52 -9.31 -13.27
C LYS A 69 -6.41 -8.39 -13.75
N ALA A 70 -6.60 -7.72 -14.89
CA ALA A 70 -5.62 -6.77 -15.42
C ALA A 70 -5.40 -5.61 -14.46
N THR A 71 -6.48 -5.06 -13.90
CA THR A 71 -6.42 -3.93 -12.96
C THR A 71 -5.68 -4.29 -11.67
N VAL A 72 -6.01 -5.43 -11.05
CA VAL A 72 -5.31 -5.86 -9.81
C VAL A 72 -3.84 -6.19 -10.08
N ASN A 73 -3.53 -6.83 -11.21
CA ASN A 73 -2.15 -7.06 -11.59
C ASN A 73 -1.38 -5.76 -11.87
N SER A 74 -2.05 -4.73 -12.39
CA SER A 74 -1.47 -3.39 -12.53
C SER A 74 -1.16 -2.79 -11.15
N LEU A 75 -2.09 -2.86 -10.19
CA LEU A 75 -1.87 -2.42 -8.81
C LEU A 75 -0.66 -3.12 -8.17
N PHE A 76 -0.58 -4.45 -8.29
CA PHE A 76 0.56 -5.21 -7.77
C PHE A 76 1.86 -4.94 -8.51
N ALA A 77 1.80 -4.66 -9.81
CA ALA A 77 2.97 -4.21 -10.56
C ALA A 77 3.44 -2.84 -10.06
N GLY A 78 2.54 -1.91 -9.75
CA GLY A 78 2.89 -0.63 -9.14
C GLY A 78 3.47 -0.79 -7.73
N TRP A 79 2.92 -1.71 -6.94
CA TRP A 79 3.48 -2.07 -5.64
C TRP A 79 4.91 -2.62 -5.76
N LYS A 80 5.10 -3.58 -6.67
CA LYS A 80 6.42 -4.15 -6.99
C LYS A 80 7.37 -3.08 -7.49
N TYR A 81 6.95 -2.24 -8.44
CA TYR A 81 7.76 -1.18 -9.03
C TYR A 81 8.25 -0.23 -7.93
N THR A 82 7.34 0.26 -7.10
CA THR A 82 7.69 1.20 -6.04
C THR A 82 8.62 0.61 -4.99
N LEU A 83 8.47 -0.68 -4.66
CA LEU A 83 9.35 -1.35 -3.69
C LEU A 83 10.68 -1.83 -4.27
N MET A 84 10.73 -2.26 -5.54
CA MET A 84 11.92 -2.83 -6.17
C MET A 84 12.69 -1.85 -7.04
N ASP A 85 12.00 -1.00 -7.81
CA ASP A 85 12.59 -0.18 -8.88
C ASP A 85 13.25 1.10 -8.36
N GLN A 86 12.89 1.54 -7.16
CA GLN A 86 13.49 2.75 -6.61
C GLN A 86 13.97 2.58 -5.18
N LYS A 87 15.16 3.16 -5.02
CA LYS A 87 15.78 3.73 -3.84
C LYS A 87 14.85 4.62 -2.99
N ILE A 88 13.55 4.37 -2.88
CA ILE A 88 12.65 5.01 -1.92
C ILE A 88 13.19 4.86 -0.50
N LEU A 89 13.81 3.71 -0.22
CA LEU A 89 14.48 3.45 1.04
C LEU A 89 15.93 3.98 1.10
N GLU A 90 16.49 4.43 -0.04
CA GLU A 90 17.92 4.79 -0.17
C GLU A 90 18.18 6.25 -0.67
N ARG A 91 17.18 7.03 -1.10
CA ARG A 91 17.33 8.38 -1.68
C ARG A 91 16.36 9.39 -1.08
N ASN A 92 16.86 10.60 -0.84
CA ASN A 92 16.02 11.79 -0.64
C ASN A 92 15.23 12.05 -1.93
N LEU A 93 13.92 11.86 -1.86
CA LEU A 93 13.02 12.11 -2.98
C LEU A 93 12.78 13.60 -3.17
N ASP A 94 12.70 14.02 -4.45
CA ASP A 94 12.36 15.39 -4.81
C ASP A 94 10.89 15.67 -4.50
N ALA A 95 10.66 16.31 -3.35
CA ALA A 95 9.36 16.70 -2.83
C ALA A 95 8.56 17.58 -3.81
N SER A 96 9.23 18.33 -4.69
CA SER A 96 8.59 19.29 -5.60
C SER A 96 7.71 18.64 -6.66
N ARG A 97 8.02 17.39 -7.04
CA ARG A 97 7.20 16.59 -7.97
C ARG A 97 5.85 16.22 -7.33
N PHE A 98 5.81 16.08 -6.01
CA PHE A 98 4.60 15.75 -5.26
C PHE A 98 3.72 16.98 -5.00
N THR A 99 4.29 18.16 -4.77
CA THR A 99 3.48 19.39 -4.56
C THR A 99 2.54 19.68 -5.73
N LYS A 100 2.94 19.36 -6.97
CA LYS A 100 2.09 19.53 -8.17
C LYS A 100 0.97 18.48 -8.29
N ALA A 101 1.20 17.24 -7.87
CA ALA A 101 0.24 16.14 -8.00
C ALA A 101 -0.67 15.97 -6.76
N PHE A 102 -0.27 16.48 -5.59
CA PHE A 102 -0.93 16.26 -4.30
C PHE A 102 -1.54 17.52 -3.67
N GLY A 103 -1.28 18.70 -4.24
CA GLY A 103 -1.81 19.98 -3.77
C GLY A 103 -0.85 20.76 -2.88
N THR A 104 -1.12 22.06 -2.74
CA THR A 104 -0.44 22.94 -1.79
C THR A 104 -0.61 22.38 -0.37
N ASN A 105 0.49 22.18 0.36
CA ASN A 105 0.60 21.60 1.71
C ASN A 105 0.82 20.07 1.79
N LYS A 106 1.15 19.38 0.68
CA LYS A 106 1.55 17.96 0.68
C LYS A 106 3.05 17.79 0.39
N GLY A 107 3.73 17.01 1.23
CA GLY A 107 5.18 16.80 1.21
C GLY A 107 5.58 15.38 0.80
N LYS A 108 6.90 15.12 0.73
CA LYS A 108 7.44 13.80 0.38
C LYS A 108 6.93 12.71 1.34
N ASP A 109 6.80 13.02 2.62
CA ASP A 109 6.42 12.07 3.67
C ASP A 109 4.94 11.65 3.58
N ASP A 110 4.09 12.43 2.90
CA ASP A 110 2.71 12.03 2.57
C ASP A 110 2.66 10.91 1.51
N VAL A 111 3.73 10.71 0.73
CA VAL A 111 3.71 9.85 -0.47
C VAL A 111 4.78 8.76 -0.46
N ILE A 112 5.87 8.93 0.27
CA ILE A 112 6.91 7.92 0.46
C ILE A 112 6.32 6.73 1.24
N PRO A 113 6.31 5.51 0.69
CA PRO A 113 5.98 4.33 1.47
C PRO A 113 7.03 4.12 2.56
N SER A 114 6.68 4.44 3.80
CA SER A 114 7.38 3.87 4.95
C SER A 114 6.89 2.43 5.15
N ILE A 115 7.83 1.53 5.42
CA ILE A 115 7.53 0.14 5.80
C ILE A 115 6.74 0.09 7.12
N SER A 116 6.74 1.15 7.90
CA SER A 116 5.96 1.25 9.13
C SER A 116 4.57 1.86 8.90
N GLU A 117 4.42 2.81 7.98
CA GLU A 117 3.21 3.65 7.89
C GLU A 117 2.32 3.35 6.67
N LYS A 118 2.81 2.62 5.65
CA LYS A 118 2.10 2.51 4.37
C LYS A 118 1.91 1.07 3.90
N GLY A 119 1.49 0.17 4.79
CA GLY A 119 0.97 -1.15 4.42
C GLY A 119 1.93 -2.32 4.61
N LEU A 120 3.10 -2.09 5.21
CA LEU A 120 3.92 -3.15 5.80
C LEU A 120 3.81 -2.98 7.32
N PHE A 121 3.70 -4.07 8.08
CA PHE A 121 3.30 -4.03 9.51
C PHE A 121 4.50 -4.22 10.45
N LEU A 122 5.62 -3.54 10.20
CA LEU A 122 6.77 -3.60 11.12
C LEU A 122 6.64 -2.69 12.35
N ASP A 123 5.72 -1.71 12.29
CA ASP A 123 5.44 -0.72 13.35
C ASP A 123 4.54 -1.27 14.47
N GLU A 124 3.80 -2.34 14.21
CA GLU A 124 2.81 -2.81 15.17
C GLU A 124 3.25 -4.11 15.85
N THR A 125 2.91 -4.19 17.15
CA THR A 125 2.82 -5.36 18.04
C THR A 125 4.05 -5.78 18.83
N TYR A 126 4.16 -5.14 20.01
CA TYR A 126 4.29 -5.80 21.31
C TYR A 126 3.28 -5.15 22.26
N SER A 127 2.80 -5.85 23.28
CA SER A 127 2.08 -5.22 24.39
C SER A 127 3.10 -4.51 25.29
N GLY A 128 2.96 -3.20 25.53
CA GLY A 128 3.90 -2.40 26.33
C GLY A 128 4.77 -1.43 25.50
N VAL A 129 5.94 -1.06 26.02
CA VAL A 129 6.82 0.02 25.51
C VAL A 129 7.39 -0.27 24.10
N SER A 130 7.40 -1.53 23.66
CA SER A 130 8.20 -1.98 22.51
C SER A 130 7.41 -2.18 21.22
N GLN A 131 6.57 -1.26 20.74
CA GLN A 131 5.61 -1.60 19.67
C GLN A 131 6.24 -1.95 18.29
N GLN A 132 7.51 -1.60 18.03
CA GLN A 132 8.11 -1.69 16.69
C GLN A 132 9.31 -2.64 16.65
N ILE A 133 9.28 -3.61 15.73
CA ILE A 133 10.39 -4.55 15.51
C ILE A 133 11.67 -3.79 15.12
N VAL A 134 11.52 -2.78 14.27
CA VAL A 134 12.61 -1.95 13.75
C VAL A 134 13.38 -1.27 14.89
N LYS A 135 12.66 -0.78 15.90
CA LYS A 135 13.24 -0.16 17.09
C LYS A 135 13.90 -1.16 18.02
N VAL A 136 13.24 -2.29 18.26
CA VAL A 136 13.80 -3.37 19.08
C VAL A 136 15.14 -3.82 18.51
N LEU A 137 15.20 -4.05 17.20
CA LEU A 137 16.41 -4.55 16.54
C LEU A 137 17.44 -3.45 16.24
N GLY A 138 17.10 -2.17 16.37
CA GLY A 138 18.00 -1.07 15.99
C GLY A 138 18.37 -1.15 14.50
N VAL A 139 17.37 -1.36 13.64
CA VAL A 139 17.55 -1.45 12.18
C VAL A 139 18.19 -0.16 11.67
N GLN A 140 19.30 -0.29 10.97
CA GLN A 140 20.03 0.82 10.34
C GLN A 140 19.79 0.88 8.84
N SER A 141 19.58 -0.27 8.20
CA SER A 141 19.30 -0.35 6.78
C SER A 141 18.31 -1.46 6.49
N GLN A 142 17.57 -1.28 5.39
CA GLN A 142 16.59 -2.24 4.92
C GLN A 142 16.56 -2.19 3.39
N LYS A 143 16.47 -3.37 2.78
CA LYS A 143 16.47 -3.53 1.33
C LYS A 143 15.44 -4.56 0.93
N VAL A 144 14.60 -4.22 -0.05
CA VAL A 144 13.73 -5.19 -0.71
C VAL A 144 14.61 -6.14 -1.53
N THR A 145 14.56 -7.43 -1.22
CA THR A 145 15.33 -8.47 -1.93
C THR A 145 14.46 -9.30 -2.85
N GLY A 146 13.13 -9.24 -2.71
CA GLY A 146 12.21 -9.93 -3.60
C GLY A 146 10.78 -9.43 -3.49
N PHE A 147 10.06 -9.51 -4.61
CA PHE A 147 8.62 -9.30 -4.68
C PHE A 147 8.04 -10.26 -5.71
N SER A 148 7.09 -11.09 -5.30
CA SER A 148 6.31 -11.94 -6.21
C SER A 148 4.83 -11.85 -5.88
N TYR A 149 3.99 -12.05 -6.88
CA TYR A 149 2.55 -12.06 -6.71
C TYR A 149 1.87 -13.00 -7.71
N SER A 150 0.73 -13.53 -7.31
CA SER A 150 -0.21 -14.25 -8.16
C SER A 150 -1.63 -13.80 -7.83
N TRP A 151 -2.44 -13.57 -8.86
CA TRP A 151 -3.85 -13.22 -8.74
C TRP A 151 -4.68 -14.04 -9.72
N SER A 152 -5.52 -14.90 -9.19
CA SER A 152 -6.50 -15.68 -9.95
C SER A 152 -7.92 -15.19 -9.67
N SER A 153 -8.23 -14.84 -8.43
CA SER A 153 -9.51 -14.29 -8.00
C SER A 153 -9.39 -13.58 -6.65
N THR A 154 -10.48 -12.96 -6.19
CA THR A 154 -10.57 -12.34 -4.86
C THR A 154 -10.44 -13.33 -3.69
N THR A 155 -10.53 -14.64 -3.98
CA THR A 155 -10.39 -15.74 -3.03
C THR A 155 -9.14 -16.60 -3.28
N ASN A 156 -8.37 -16.29 -4.31
CA ASN A 156 -7.16 -17.02 -4.68
C ASN A 156 -6.11 -16.04 -5.21
N PHE A 157 -5.30 -15.54 -4.27
CA PHE A 157 -4.16 -14.70 -4.56
C PHE A 157 -3.04 -14.96 -3.54
N LYS A 158 -1.83 -14.56 -3.89
CA LYS A 158 -0.71 -14.49 -2.96
C LYS A 158 0.20 -13.33 -3.35
N VAL A 159 0.62 -12.53 -2.38
CA VAL A 159 1.71 -11.57 -2.56
C VAL A 159 2.79 -11.91 -1.55
N VAL A 160 4.05 -11.95 -1.99
CA VAL A 160 5.21 -12.22 -1.13
C VAL A 160 6.24 -11.13 -1.33
N ILE A 161 6.64 -10.49 -0.24
CA ILE A 161 7.64 -9.43 -0.23
C ILE A 161 8.73 -9.81 0.76
N SER A 162 9.98 -9.82 0.28
CA SER A 162 11.15 -10.19 1.07
C SER A 162 12.04 -8.97 1.29
N PHE A 163 12.45 -8.78 2.54
CA PHE A 163 13.38 -7.75 2.98
C PHE A 163 14.60 -8.37 3.61
N MET A 164 15.76 -7.80 3.31
CA MET A 164 16.95 -7.93 4.14
C MET A 164 17.06 -6.66 5.00
N MET A 165 17.27 -6.84 6.29
CA MET A 165 17.51 -5.77 7.25
C MET A 165 18.87 -5.97 7.88
N GLN A 166 19.57 -4.87 8.09
CA GLN A 166 20.79 -4.85 8.88
C GLN A 166 20.60 -3.85 9.99
N GLY A 167 21.13 -4.16 11.15
CA GLY A 167 21.11 -3.23 12.26
C GLY A 167 21.96 -3.70 13.41
N ILE A 168 21.84 -2.96 14.49
CA ILE A 168 22.67 -3.13 15.67
C ILE A 168 21.72 -3.13 16.87
N VAL A 169 21.54 -4.31 17.44
CA VAL A 169 20.68 -4.54 18.60
C VAL A 169 21.23 -3.74 19.78
N GLY A 170 20.45 -2.81 20.32
CA GLY A 170 20.91 -1.94 21.42
C GLY A 170 21.68 -0.68 20.98
N SER A 171 21.70 -0.34 19.68
CA SER A 171 22.43 0.82 19.16
C SER A 171 21.91 2.21 19.56
N GLY A 172 20.78 2.27 20.25
CA GLY A 172 20.22 3.52 20.75
C GLY A 172 19.54 3.30 22.11
N GLU A 173 19.28 4.39 22.81
CA GLU A 173 18.66 4.37 24.15
C GLU A 173 17.33 3.60 24.15
N GLU A 174 16.50 3.80 23.11
CA GLU A 174 15.24 3.08 22.94
C GLU A 174 15.48 1.57 22.73
N SER A 175 16.26 1.17 21.72
CA SER A 175 16.56 -0.26 21.47
C SER A 175 17.13 -0.95 22.72
N ASN A 176 18.08 -0.30 23.39
CA ASN A 176 18.72 -0.80 24.60
C ASN A 176 17.70 -0.97 25.74
N SER A 177 16.90 0.06 26.02
CA SER A 177 15.82 -0.01 27.03
C SER A 177 14.84 -1.15 26.74
N LEU A 178 14.50 -1.39 25.47
CA LEU A 178 13.58 -2.46 25.09
C LEU A 178 14.19 -3.85 25.31
N ILE A 179 15.45 -4.05 24.91
CA ILE A 179 16.16 -5.31 25.15
C ILE A 179 16.28 -5.61 26.64
N LYS A 180 16.68 -4.61 27.45
CA LYS A 180 16.74 -4.74 28.91
C LYS A 180 15.40 -5.15 29.50
N SER A 181 14.32 -4.51 29.04
CA SER A 181 12.97 -4.87 29.46
C SER A 181 12.68 -6.34 29.16
N PHE A 182 12.98 -6.84 27.95
CA PHE A 182 12.73 -8.24 27.60
C PHE A 182 13.57 -9.21 28.41
N LEU A 183 14.86 -8.89 28.63
CA LEU A 183 15.78 -9.74 29.38
C LEU A 183 15.43 -9.77 30.88
N SER A 184 14.81 -8.72 31.42
CA SER A 184 14.31 -8.72 32.79
C SER A 184 13.07 -9.61 33.00
N SER A 185 12.35 -9.93 31.91
CA SER A 185 11.05 -10.60 31.94
C SER A 185 11.04 -11.87 31.08
N GLY A 186 11.32 -13.01 31.71
CA GLY A 186 11.04 -14.32 31.11
C GLY A 186 12.25 -15.25 30.97
N ASN A 187 12.04 -16.34 30.23
CA ASN A 187 13.10 -17.30 29.92
C ASN A 187 13.91 -16.80 28.71
N ASN A 188 15.17 -16.46 28.94
CA ASN A 188 16.05 -15.90 27.90
C ASN A 188 17.04 -16.91 27.33
N GLY A 189 16.98 -18.19 27.72
CA GLY A 189 17.92 -19.20 27.21
C GLY A 189 19.39 -18.86 27.45
N ASN A 190 19.72 -18.32 28.64
CA ASN A 190 21.05 -17.84 29.04
C ASN A 190 21.60 -16.61 28.27
N VAL A 191 20.75 -15.91 27.51
CA VAL A 191 21.12 -14.63 26.89
C VAL A 191 21.09 -13.51 27.94
N THR A 192 22.09 -12.65 27.89
CA THR A 192 22.32 -11.52 28.80
C THR A 192 22.49 -10.22 28.02
N GLU A 193 22.47 -9.08 28.71
CA GLU A 193 22.70 -7.77 28.05
C GLU A 193 24.08 -7.70 27.37
N ASN A 194 25.09 -8.36 27.96
CA ASN A 194 26.46 -8.36 27.43
C ASN A 194 26.57 -9.03 26.05
N ASP A 195 25.61 -9.88 25.69
CA ASP A 195 25.53 -10.51 24.38
C ASP A 195 25.19 -9.52 23.25
N PHE A 196 24.73 -8.31 23.60
CA PHE A 196 24.38 -7.23 22.66
C PHE A 196 25.25 -5.98 22.85
N ASN A 197 26.46 -6.14 23.40
CA ASN A 197 27.44 -5.06 23.53
C ASN A 197 28.50 -5.13 22.41
N ASN A 198 29.01 -3.96 22.02
CA ASN A 198 30.08 -3.80 21.02
C ASN A 198 29.73 -4.45 19.66
N GLY A 199 30.74 -4.93 18.91
CA GLY A 199 30.57 -5.50 17.56
C GLY A 199 29.75 -6.79 17.48
N ASN A 200 29.35 -7.37 18.62
CA ASN A 200 28.51 -8.58 18.67
C ASN A 200 27.01 -8.28 18.52
N ALA A 201 26.62 -7.00 18.58
CA ALA A 201 25.23 -6.55 18.47
C ALA A 201 24.71 -6.49 17.03
N ASN A 202 25.59 -6.59 16.04
CA ASN A 202 25.25 -6.48 14.64
C ASN A 202 24.42 -7.70 14.22
N PHE A 203 23.28 -7.47 13.57
CA PHE A 203 22.46 -8.53 13.01
C PHE A 203 22.17 -8.29 11.54
N ASP A 204 22.13 -9.39 10.78
CA ASP A 204 21.48 -9.47 9.49
C ASP A 204 20.19 -10.28 9.66
N GLY A 205 19.08 -9.71 9.21
CA GLY A 205 17.75 -10.30 9.30
C GLY A 205 17.09 -10.41 7.93
N THR A 206 16.37 -11.49 7.69
CA THR A 206 15.46 -11.64 6.54
C THR A 206 14.03 -11.64 7.05
N PHE A 207 13.20 -10.76 6.49
CA PHE A 207 11.77 -10.65 6.78
C PHE A 207 10.95 -10.94 5.53
N ILE A 208 9.98 -11.84 5.64
CA ILE A 208 9.10 -12.26 4.56
C ILE A 208 7.66 -11.92 4.93
N PHE A 209 7.02 -11.06 4.15
CA PHE A 209 5.63 -10.68 4.25
C PHE A 209 4.83 -11.47 3.24
N THR A 210 3.89 -12.30 3.69
CA THR A 210 3.01 -13.09 2.84
C THR A 210 1.57 -12.65 3.02
N PHE A 211 0.97 -12.14 1.95
CA PHE A 211 -0.42 -11.70 1.91
C PHE A 211 -1.29 -12.74 1.23
N THR A 212 -2.39 -13.10 1.86
CA THR A 212 -3.34 -14.13 1.38
C THR A 212 -4.79 -13.66 1.55
N PRO A 213 -5.78 -14.32 0.91
CA PRO A 213 -7.18 -13.97 1.05
C PRO A 213 -7.61 -13.95 2.52
N PRO A 214 -8.40 -12.95 2.95
CA PRO A 214 -8.80 -12.86 4.34
C PRO A 214 -9.84 -13.93 4.67
N THR A 215 -9.72 -14.47 5.89
CA THR A 215 -10.56 -15.58 6.38
C THR A 215 -11.95 -15.12 6.84
N ASP A 216 -12.12 -13.82 7.07
CA ASP A 216 -13.37 -13.19 7.53
C ASP A 216 -14.40 -12.93 6.43
N GLY A 217 -14.15 -13.40 5.21
CA GLY A 217 -15.07 -13.27 4.09
C GLY A 217 -14.98 -11.95 3.32
N ARG A 218 -14.20 -10.95 3.79
CA ARG A 218 -13.99 -9.72 3.00
C ARG A 218 -13.30 -10.02 1.68
N ARG A 219 -13.67 -9.34 0.61
CA ARG A 219 -13.11 -9.54 -0.72
C ARG A 219 -12.75 -8.19 -1.31
N PHE A 220 -11.72 -8.17 -2.14
CA PHE A 220 -11.44 -7.00 -2.96
C PHE A 220 -12.56 -6.84 -4.00
N ALA A 221 -13.07 -5.64 -4.14
CA ALA A 221 -14.26 -5.32 -4.90
C ALA A 221 -14.22 -3.87 -5.39
N PHE A 222 -15.19 -3.50 -6.22
CA PHE A 222 -15.35 -2.15 -6.76
C PHE A 222 -15.44 -1.06 -5.67
N SER A 223 -16.01 -1.39 -4.50
CA SER A 223 -16.11 -0.48 -3.36
C SER A 223 -14.78 -0.20 -2.66
N ASN A 224 -13.75 -1.03 -2.88
CA ASN A 224 -12.43 -0.82 -2.30
C ASN A 224 -11.66 0.32 -2.97
N PHE A 225 -12.09 0.74 -4.16
CA PHE A 225 -11.62 1.95 -4.82
C PHE A 225 -12.46 3.11 -4.32
N ASP A 226 -11.92 3.92 -3.41
CA ASP A 226 -12.63 5.02 -2.77
C ASP A 226 -12.05 6.38 -3.20
N PRO A 227 -12.68 7.06 -4.17
CA PRO A 227 -12.23 8.36 -4.64
C PRO A 227 -12.46 9.49 -3.63
N ILE A 228 -13.31 9.29 -2.61
CA ILE A 228 -13.65 10.30 -1.61
C ILE A 228 -12.53 10.35 -0.57
N THR A 229 -12.17 9.20 0.00
CA THR A 229 -11.06 9.12 0.97
C THR A 229 -9.70 9.12 0.29
N GLY A 230 -9.66 8.86 -1.02
CA GLY A 230 -8.42 8.81 -1.76
C GLY A 230 -7.60 7.57 -1.45
N THR A 231 -8.25 6.40 -1.36
CA THR A 231 -7.62 5.12 -0.96
C THR A 231 -8.02 3.96 -1.87
N ILE A 232 -7.16 2.95 -1.96
CA ILE A 232 -7.44 1.66 -2.60
C ILE A 232 -7.17 0.55 -1.59
N ASN A 233 -8.22 0.16 -0.88
CA ASN A 233 -8.13 -0.69 0.31
C ASN A 233 -8.14 -2.18 -0.05
N PHE A 234 -6.98 -2.80 -0.13
CA PHE A 234 -6.81 -4.23 -0.41
C PHE A 234 -6.98 -5.08 0.85
N PRO A 235 -8.00 -5.95 0.96
CA PRO A 235 -8.18 -6.79 2.14
C PRO A 235 -7.35 -8.07 2.04
N ALA A 236 -6.55 -8.37 3.06
CA ALA A 236 -5.73 -9.58 3.12
C ALA A 236 -5.45 -10.03 4.56
N ASN A 237 -5.18 -11.32 4.73
CA ASN A 237 -4.40 -11.80 5.85
C ASN A 237 -2.92 -11.53 5.57
N LEU A 238 -2.15 -11.24 6.61
CA LEU A 238 -0.71 -11.03 6.54
C LEU A 238 0.00 -11.99 7.48
N GLN A 239 0.96 -12.74 6.95
CA GLN A 239 1.96 -13.47 7.71
C GLN A 239 3.30 -12.75 7.58
N ILE A 240 4.00 -12.54 8.70
CA ILE A 240 5.37 -12.03 8.71
C ILE A 240 6.25 -13.11 9.34
N ASP A 241 7.24 -13.58 8.60
CA ASP A 241 8.25 -14.52 9.09
C ASP A 241 9.61 -13.84 9.06
N ALA A 242 10.33 -13.91 10.18
CA ALA A 242 11.66 -13.36 10.34
C ALA A 242 12.68 -14.45 10.65
N SER A 243 13.87 -14.29 10.11
CA SER A 243 15.04 -15.10 10.43
C SER A 243 16.25 -14.20 10.54
N THR A 244 17.26 -14.61 11.30
CA THR A 244 18.51 -13.88 11.45
C THR A 244 19.66 -14.86 11.56
N THR A 245 20.87 -14.43 11.18
CA THR A 245 22.11 -15.17 11.41
C THR A 245 22.62 -14.99 12.84
N HIS A 246 22.11 -14.01 13.59
CA HIS A 246 22.56 -13.70 14.93
C HIS A 246 22.11 -14.76 15.95
N GLU A 247 23.06 -15.51 16.50
CA GLU A 247 22.80 -16.67 17.37
C GLU A 247 21.99 -16.29 18.62
N LYS A 248 22.44 -15.28 19.38
CA LYS A 248 21.77 -14.87 20.63
C LYS A 248 20.36 -14.30 20.39
N LEU A 249 20.17 -13.53 19.33
CA LEU A 249 18.86 -13.07 18.92
C LEU A 249 17.94 -14.24 18.51
N ASN A 250 18.47 -15.25 17.82
CA ASN A 250 17.73 -16.49 17.54
C ASN A 250 17.31 -17.23 18.81
N ILE A 251 18.20 -17.32 19.81
CA ILE A 251 17.88 -17.92 21.12
C ILE A 251 16.74 -17.14 21.80
N LEU A 252 16.79 -15.80 21.80
CA LEU A 252 15.70 -14.99 22.34
C LEU A 252 14.39 -15.19 21.57
N MET A 253 14.44 -15.19 20.23
CA MET A 253 13.28 -15.46 19.38
C MET A 253 12.69 -16.86 19.54
N GLN A 254 13.39 -17.79 20.18
CA GLN A 254 12.90 -19.14 20.49
C GLN A 254 12.33 -19.23 21.91
N ASN A 255 12.98 -18.59 22.88
CA ASN A 255 12.72 -18.82 24.30
C ASN A 255 11.91 -17.71 24.98
N ASN A 256 12.09 -16.45 24.57
CA ASN A 256 11.43 -15.31 25.21
C ASN A 256 10.10 -15.02 24.53
N GLU A 257 8.98 -15.13 25.24
CA GLU A 257 7.62 -15.00 24.67
C GLU A 257 7.33 -13.60 24.09
N HIS A 258 8.00 -12.55 24.57
CA HIS A 258 7.89 -11.22 23.96
C HIS A 258 8.65 -11.18 22.63
N VAL A 259 9.91 -11.63 22.61
CA VAL A 259 10.79 -11.57 21.42
C VAL A 259 10.41 -12.61 20.36
N LYS A 260 9.82 -13.73 20.75
CA LYS A 260 9.37 -14.82 19.87
C LYS A 260 8.39 -14.37 18.80
N LYS A 261 7.61 -13.32 19.09
CA LYS A 261 6.71 -12.70 18.10
C LYS A 261 7.46 -12.08 16.92
N ILE A 262 8.76 -11.76 17.03
CA ILE A 262 9.55 -11.28 15.87
C ILE A 262 9.64 -12.39 14.82
N LYS A 263 9.88 -13.64 15.24
CA LYS A 263 10.15 -14.77 14.36
C LYS A 263 8.99 -15.09 13.42
N SER A 264 7.77 -15.05 13.92
CA SER A 264 6.59 -15.37 13.13
C SER A 264 5.35 -14.73 13.74
N ARG A 265 4.53 -14.07 12.93
CA ARG A 265 3.26 -13.46 13.36
C ARG A 265 2.25 -13.40 12.22
N SER A 266 0.98 -13.53 12.57
CA SER A 266 -0.14 -13.45 11.64
C SER A 266 -1.09 -12.32 12.04
N PHE A 267 -1.59 -11.60 11.05
CA PHE A 267 -2.66 -10.63 11.18
C PHE A 267 -3.80 -11.04 10.26
N THR A 268 -4.98 -11.24 10.83
CA THR A 268 -6.16 -11.62 10.05
C THR A 268 -6.99 -10.40 9.69
N GLY A 269 -7.57 -10.41 8.49
CA GLY A 269 -8.49 -9.35 8.07
C GLY A 269 -7.88 -7.95 8.16
N LYS A 270 -6.70 -7.74 7.59
CA LYS A 270 -6.13 -6.39 7.47
C LYS A 270 -6.57 -5.77 6.14
N SER A 271 -6.47 -4.45 6.06
CA SER A 271 -6.68 -3.71 4.82
C SER A 271 -5.46 -2.85 4.53
N PHE A 272 -5.00 -2.91 3.28
CA PHE A 272 -3.74 -2.33 2.83
C PHE A 272 -4.04 -1.31 1.74
N ASP A 273 -3.70 -0.04 1.98
CA ASP A 273 -3.89 0.98 0.96
C ASP A 273 -2.80 0.85 -0.11
N LEU A 274 -3.20 0.45 -1.32
CA LEU A 274 -2.28 0.27 -2.44
C LEU A 274 -2.05 1.55 -3.23
N LEU A 275 -2.87 2.60 -3.01
CA LEU A 275 -2.79 3.81 -3.81
C LEU A 275 -1.42 4.51 -3.70
N PRO A 276 -0.80 4.70 -2.53
CA PRO A 276 0.49 5.39 -2.45
C PRO A 276 1.55 4.71 -3.31
N PHE A 277 1.59 3.37 -3.33
CA PHE A 277 2.55 2.64 -4.14
C PHE A 277 2.27 2.78 -5.63
N TYR A 278 1.01 2.60 -6.04
CA TYR A 278 0.65 2.69 -7.43
C TYR A 278 0.87 4.11 -7.96
N PHE A 279 0.45 5.12 -7.20
CA PHE A 279 0.58 6.51 -7.57
C PHE A 279 2.05 6.95 -7.65
N TYR A 280 2.91 6.46 -6.74
CA TYR A 280 4.36 6.67 -6.85
C TYR A 280 4.91 6.08 -8.15
N ALA A 281 4.48 4.88 -8.54
CA ALA A 281 4.93 4.26 -9.78
C ALA A 281 4.52 5.03 -11.05
N LEU A 282 3.53 5.93 -10.97
CA LEU A 282 3.12 6.80 -12.07
C LEU A 282 3.92 8.11 -12.15
N LEU A 283 4.72 8.43 -11.13
CA LEU A 283 5.56 9.64 -11.07
C LEU A 283 7.00 9.35 -11.49
#